data_AF-A0A2M7QX04-F1
#
_entry.id   AF-A0A2M7QX04-F1
#
_cell.length_a   1.000
_cell.length_b   1.000
_cell.length_c   1.000
_cell.angle_alpha   90.00
_cell.angle_beta   90.00
_cell.angle_gamma   90.00
#
_symmetry.space_group_name_H-M   'P 1'
#
loop_
_entity.id
_entity.type
_entity.pdbx_description
1 polymer ?
#
loop_
_entity_poly.entity_id
_entity_poly.type
_entity_poly.pdbx_seq_one_letter_code
_entity_poly.pdbx_strand_id
1 'polypeptide(L)'
;PLKIVEYMASGKAIVASKVGEVRKMLGGVGFLAAAGDYQSLAEGINALLNDRELCKKLGLAARMRAERKFNWSYTATNLLEAYNKISGVK
;
A
#
# COMPACT_ATOMS: atom_id res chain seq x y z
N PRO A 1 10.00 -3.39 -1.19
CA PRO A 1 9.85 -2.16 -0.39
C PRO A 1 8.88 -2.36 0.80
N LEU A 2 9.39 -2.82 1.95
CA LEU A 2 8.58 -3.07 3.16
C LEU A 2 7.93 -1.79 3.73
N LYS A 3 8.65 -0.66 3.64
CA LYS A 3 8.21 0.67 4.11
C LYS A 3 6.78 1.06 3.74
N ILE A 4 6.34 0.79 2.51
CA ILE A 4 4.98 1.16 2.08
C ILE A 4 3.93 0.40 2.87
N VAL A 5 4.16 -0.89 3.14
CA VAL A 5 3.26 -1.69 3.97
C VAL A 5 3.24 -1.20 5.40
N GLU A 6 4.40 -0.82 5.96
CA GLU A 6 4.50 -0.27 7.32
C GLU A 6 3.76 1.06 7.46
N TYR A 7 3.85 1.94 6.46
CA TYR A 7 3.08 3.20 6.43
C TYR A 7 1.59 2.95 6.31
N MET A 8 1.18 2.00 5.45
CA MET A 8 -0.21 1.58 5.32
C MET A 8 -0.72 1.02 6.65
N ALA A 9 0.03 0.11 7.28
CA ALA A 9 -0.28 -0.42 8.60
C ALA A 9 -0.30 0.69 9.67
N SER A 10 0.49 1.74 9.54
CA SER A 10 0.45 2.88 10.47
C SER A 10 -0.74 3.82 10.23
N GLY A 11 -1.64 3.48 9.30
CA GLY A 11 -2.82 4.29 8.95
C GLY A 11 -2.47 5.65 8.39
N LYS A 12 -1.30 5.79 7.73
CA LYS A 12 -0.86 7.04 7.12
C LYS A 12 -1.36 7.12 5.69
N ALA A 13 -1.85 8.30 5.30
CA ALA A 13 -2.02 8.62 3.89
C ALA A 13 -0.63 8.69 3.24
N ILE A 14 -0.50 8.13 2.03
CA ILE A 14 0.78 7.95 1.35
C ILE A 14 0.76 8.73 0.04
N VAL A 15 1.82 9.49 -0.18
CA VAL A 15 2.23 9.97 -1.51
C VAL A 15 3.51 9.24 -1.85
N ALA A 16 3.57 8.58 -3.00
CA ALA A 16 4.75 7.83 -3.42
C ALA A 16 4.95 7.92 -4.93
N SER A 17 6.21 7.89 -5.37
CA SER A 17 6.51 7.84 -6.81
C SER A 17 5.99 6.55 -7.44
N LYS A 18 5.43 6.67 -8.64
CA LYS A 18 4.90 5.56 -9.44
C LYS A 18 6.03 4.76 -10.10
N VAL A 19 6.76 3.99 -9.28
CA VAL A 19 7.88 3.15 -9.73
C VAL A 19 7.69 1.71 -9.23
N GLY A 20 8.18 0.73 -10.01
CA GLY A 20 8.13 -0.69 -9.67
C GLY A 20 6.75 -1.15 -9.16
N GLU A 21 6.74 -1.88 -8.05
CA GLU A 21 5.53 -2.47 -7.47
C GLU A 21 4.64 -1.47 -6.70
N VAL A 22 5.05 -0.20 -6.53
CA VAL A 22 4.37 0.77 -5.66
C VAL A 22 2.89 0.93 -6.03
N ARG A 23 2.57 1.03 -7.33
CA ARG A 23 1.18 1.13 -7.81
C ARG A 23 0.33 -0.06 -7.35
N LYS A 24 0.87 -1.28 -7.46
CA LYS A 24 0.18 -2.51 -7.08
C LYS A 24 0.06 -2.63 -5.56
N MET A 25 1.11 -2.23 -4.84
CA MET A 25 1.12 -2.22 -3.37
C MET A 25 0.04 -1.30 -2.82
N LEU A 26 -0.03 -0.06 -3.31
CA LEU A 26 -1.08 0.88 -2.90
C LEU A 26 -2.46 0.46 -3.39
N GLY A 27 -2.59 -0.12 -4.60
CA GLY A 27 -3.86 -0.65 -5.10
C GLY A 27 -5.03 0.35 -4.99
N GLY A 28 -4.76 1.62 -5.27
CA GLY A 28 -5.73 2.72 -5.24
C GLY A 28 -5.84 3.47 -3.92
N VAL A 29 -5.16 3.04 -2.84
CA VAL A 29 -5.14 3.78 -1.57
C VAL A 29 -3.86 4.61 -1.43
N GLY A 30 -3.92 5.87 -1.84
CA GLY A 30 -2.82 6.84 -1.80
C GLY A 30 -2.60 7.55 -3.13
N PHE A 31 -1.71 8.54 -3.14
CA PHE A 31 -1.34 9.31 -4.31
C PHE A 31 -0.10 8.74 -4.98
N LEU A 32 -0.15 8.58 -6.30
CA LEU A 32 0.96 8.13 -7.12
C LEU A 32 1.51 9.30 -7.92
N ALA A 33 2.63 9.87 -7.45
CA ALA A 33 3.33 10.92 -8.15
C ALA A 33 4.06 10.37 -9.39
N ALA A 34 4.16 11.15 -10.46
CA ALA A 34 4.98 10.77 -11.61
C ALA A 34 6.46 10.62 -11.21
N ALA A 35 7.15 9.63 -11.79
CA ALA A 35 8.54 9.35 -11.43
C ALA A 35 9.47 10.46 -11.99
N GLY A 36 10.33 11.01 -11.13
CA GLY A 36 11.21 12.13 -11.49
C GLY A 36 10.53 13.50 -11.54
N ASP A 37 9.24 13.58 -11.24
CA ASP A 37 8.45 14.80 -11.26
C ASP A 37 8.21 15.29 -9.82
N TYR A 38 8.94 16.34 -9.43
CA TYR A 38 8.83 16.90 -8.09
C TYR A 38 7.55 17.74 -7.91
N GLN A 39 7.01 18.32 -8.99
CA GLN A 39 5.73 19.04 -8.94
C GLN A 39 4.59 18.06 -8.62
N SER A 40 4.54 16.92 -9.30
CA SER A 40 3.54 15.88 -9.03
C SER A 40 3.61 15.34 -7.60
N LEU A 41 4.82 15.22 -7.03
CA LEU A 41 5.01 14.86 -5.62
C LEU A 41 4.48 15.96 -4.67
N ALA A 42 4.83 17.21 -4.94
CA ALA A 42 4.38 18.36 -4.15
C ALA A 42 2.85 18.53 -4.19
N GLU A 43 2.22 18.34 -5.34
CA GLU A 43 0.76 18.37 -5.50
C GLU A 43 0.09 17.34 -4.60
N GLY A 44 0.56 16.09 -4.61
CA GLY A 44 0.02 15.04 -3.74
C GLY A 44 0.19 15.34 -2.26
N ILE A 45 1.33 15.89 -1.86
CA ILE A 45 1.58 16.30 -0.47
C ILE A 45 0.64 17.44 -0.06
N ASN A 46 0.56 18.49 -0.89
CA ASN A 46 -0.29 19.64 -0.64
C ASN A 46 -1.78 19.26 -0.58
N ALA A 47 -2.24 18.34 -1.44
CA ALA A 47 -3.61 17.84 -1.38
C ALA A 47 -3.94 17.21 -0.01
N LEU A 48 -3.03 16.41 0.54
CA LEU A 48 -3.23 15.77 1.85
C LEU A 48 -3.08 16.74 3.03
N LEU A 49 -2.23 17.76 2.91
CA LEU A 49 -2.06 18.77 3.96
C LEU A 49 -3.25 19.73 4.03
N ASN A 50 -3.84 20.06 2.88
CA ASN A 50 -4.96 21.00 2.79
C ASN A 50 -6.34 20.34 3.02
N ASP A 51 -6.46 19.02 2.87
CA ASP A 51 -7.70 18.29 3.12
C ASP A 51 -7.50 17.19 4.20
N ARG A 52 -7.81 17.56 5.45
CA ARG A 52 -7.67 16.67 6.61
C ARG A 52 -8.61 15.47 6.54
N GLU A 53 -9.79 15.60 5.95
CA GLU A 53 -10.76 14.50 5.85
C GLU A 53 -10.34 13.50 4.78
N LEU A 54 -9.83 13.97 3.65
CA LEU A 54 -9.19 13.13 2.65
C LEU A 54 -7.98 12.38 3.24
N CYS A 55 -7.14 13.07 4.00
CA CYS A 55 -5.98 12.47 4.66
C CYS A 55 -6.39 11.35 5.62
N LYS A 56 -7.39 11.57 6.48
CA LYS A 56 -7.94 10.53 7.36
C LYS A 56 -8.53 9.36 6.56
N LYS A 57 -9.34 9.66 5.54
CA LYS A 57 -10.00 8.65 4.70
C LYS A 57 -8.98 7.74 4.01
N LEU A 58 -7.95 8.33 3.41
CA LEU A 58 -6.90 7.56 2.73
C LEU A 58 -6.03 6.78 3.72
N GLY A 59 -5.73 7.35 4.90
CA GLY A 59 -5.01 6.64 5.96
C GLY A 59 -5.76 5.42 6.47
N LEU A 60 -7.07 5.54 6.72
CA LEU A 60 -7.91 4.42 7.14
C LEU A 60 -7.99 3.34 6.04
N ALA A 61 -8.17 3.75 4.77
CA ALA A 61 -8.20 2.83 3.64
C ALA A 61 -6.86 2.09 3.47
N ALA A 62 -5.73 2.78 3.68
CA ALA A 62 -4.41 2.20 3.70
C ALA A 62 -4.26 1.14 4.82
N ARG A 63 -4.70 1.44 6.04
CA ARG A 63 -4.71 0.48 7.16
C ARG A 63 -5.51 -0.77 6.84
N MET A 64 -6.75 -0.62 6.38
CA MET A 64 -7.60 -1.75 6.02
C MET A 64 -6.97 -2.61 4.93
N ARG A 65 -6.28 -2.00 3.96
CA ARG A 65 -5.57 -2.75 2.92
C ARG A 65 -4.40 -3.55 3.49
N ALA A 66 -3.58 -2.95 4.35
CA ALA A 66 -2.48 -3.64 5.03
C ALA A 66 -2.98 -4.88 5.79
N GLU A 67 -4.03 -4.70 6.59
CA GLU A 67 -4.64 -5.77 7.38
C GLU A 67 -5.24 -6.87 6.50
N ARG A 68 -5.76 -6.56 5.31
CA ARG A 68 -6.38 -7.57 4.42
C ARG A 68 -5.41 -8.28 3.49
N LYS A 69 -4.34 -7.62 3.05
CA LYS A 69 -3.48 -8.11 1.94
C LYS A 69 -2.04 -8.38 2.33
N PHE A 70 -1.55 -7.78 3.42
CA PHE A 70 -0.14 -7.83 3.78
C PHE A 70 0.08 -8.32 5.22
N ASN A 71 -0.90 -9.03 5.78
CA ASN A 71 -0.77 -9.64 7.10
C ASN A 71 -0.09 -11.03 7.02
N TRP A 72 0.43 -11.48 8.17
CA TRP A 72 1.14 -12.75 8.27
C TRP A 72 0.26 -13.96 8.00
N SER A 73 -0.98 -13.97 8.48
CA SER A 73 -1.92 -15.08 8.27
C SER A 73 -2.17 -15.30 6.77
N TYR A 74 -2.45 -14.24 6.02
CA TYR A 74 -2.63 -14.29 4.57
C TYR A 74 -1.38 -14.77 3.84
N THR A 75 -0.21 -14.29 4.27
CA THR A 75 1.08 -14.69 3.69
C THR A 75 1.37 -16.18 3.93
N ALA A 76 1.14 -16.65 5.16
CA ALA A 76 1.32 -18.05 5.54
C ALA A 76 0.37 -18.97 4.78
N THR A 77 -0.92 -18.61 4.68
CA THR A 77 -1.91 -19.38 3.91
C THR A 77 -1.49 -19.52 2.45
N ASN A 78 -1.14 -18.43 1.77
CA ASN A 78 -0.72 -18.50 0.36
C ASN A 78 0.54 -19.35 0.17
N LEU A 79 1.49 -19.27 1.11
CA LEU A 79 2.72 -20.05 1.06
C LEU A 79 2.45 -21.55 1.23
N LEU A 80 1.63 -21.92 2.21
CA LEU A 80 1.23 -23.31 2.45
C LEU A 80 0.43 -23.88 1.27
N GLU A 81 -0.49 -23.10 0.70
CA GLU A 81 -1.22 -23.50 -0.51
C GLU A 81 -0.27 -23.77 -1.69
N ALA A 82 0.76 -22.94 -1.86
CA ALA A 82 1.77 -23.15 -2.89
C ALA A 82 2.57 -24.43 -2.64
N TYR A 83 2.93 -24.71 -1.38
CA TYR A 83 3.62 -25.95 -1.02
C TYR A 83 2.75 -27.20 -1.23
N ASN A 84 1.49 -27.18 -0.82
CA ASN A 84 0.56 -28.31 -1.00
C ASN A 84 0.34 -28.65 -2.49
N LYS A 85 0.33 -27.63 -3.37
CA LYS A 85 0.23 -27.85 -4.83
C LYS A 85 1.42 -28.61 -5.40
N ILE A 86 2.60 -28.47 -4.82
CA ILE A 86 3.85 -29.08 -5.34
C ILE A 86 4.15 -30.39 -4.60
N SER A 87 3.82 -30.50 -3.31
CA SER A 87 4.08 -31.71 -2.51
C SER A 87 3.09 -32.85 -2.78
N GLY A 88 1.93 -32.57 -3.39
CA GLY A 88 0.90 -33.59 -3.65
C GLY A 88 0.17 -34.09 -2.40
N VAL A 89 0.47 -33.53 -1.23
CA VAL A 89 -0.20 -33.82 0.03
C VAL A 89 -1.50 -33.00 0.07
N LYS A 90 -2.64 -33.69 0.03
CA LYS A 90 -3.97 -33.11 0.25
C LYS A 90 -4.27 -33.01 1.74
#